data_AF-Q5BTF4-F1
#
_entry.id   AF-Q5BTF4-F1
#
_cell.length_a   1.000
_cell.length_b   1.000
_cell.length_c   1.000
_cell.angle_alpha   90.00
_cell.angle_beta   90.00
_cell.angle_gamma   90.00
#
_symmetry.space_group_name_H-M   'P 1'
#
loop_
_entity.id
_entity.type
_entity.pdbx_description
1 polymer ?
#
loop_
_entity_poly.entity_id
_entity_poly.type
_entity_poly.pdbx_seq_one_letter_code
_entity_poly.pdbx_strand_id
1 'polypeptide(L)'
;MAESSECVQYSRGDTLKQLTLTPSYLPPLQPSRTHKVFFRCDSNSEKPPVPFPDDYHDRWDGLYVRMPCSPESVYPVCEGGANYLSSRWIFIEKALRNKIKCSTDLKEAILSYNSRFKSYWDFKALEHLCMMNLIPDGGNDNFF
;
A
#
# COMPACT_ATOMS: atom_id res chain seq x y z
N MET A 1 -32.78 -21.94 48.69
CA MET A 1 -32.39 -20.55 48.42
C MET A 1 -31.19 -20.59 47.50
N ALA A 2 -31.37 -20.32 46.21
CA ALA A 2 -30.28 -20.26 45.24
C ALA A 2 -29.99 -18.77 44.99
N GLU A 3 -28.79 -18.32 45.38
CA GLU A 3 -28.30 -16.98 45.07
C GLU A 3 -28.10 -16.87 43.56
N SER A 4 -28.92 -16.03 42.93
CA SER A 4 -28.65 -15.54 41.58
C SER A 4 -27.39 -14.67 41.65
N SER A 5 -26.28 -15.19 41.13
CA SER A 5 -25.06 -14.40 40.95
C SER A 5 -25.31 -13.31 39.91
N GLU A 6 -25.52 -12.09 40.37
CA GLU A 6 -25.61 -10.92 39.49
C GLU A 6 -24.26 -10.68 38.82
N CYS A 7 -24.26 -10.71 37.49
CA CYS A 7 -23.12 -10.35 36.66
C CYS A 7 -22.87 -8.84 36.81
N VAL A 8 -21.88 -8.47 37.61
CA VAL A 8 -21.45 -7.08 37.77
C VAL A 8 -20.91 -6.57 36.43
N GLN A 9 -21.64 -5.64 35.81
CA GLN A 9 -21.22 -4.96 34.58
C GLN A 9 -20.02 -4.03 34.89
N TYR A 10 -18.82 -4.43 34.45
CA TYR A 10 -17.56 -3.71 34.66
C TYR A 10 -17.32 -2.53 33.70
N SER A 11 -18.22 -2.27 32.76
CA SER A 11 -18.04 -1.18 31.79
C SER A 11 -18.71 0.12 32.26
N ARG A 12 -18.01 1.25 32.12
CA ARG A 12 -18.54 2.60 32.34
C ARG A 12 -18.47 3.38 31.01
N GLY A 13 -19.43 4.27 30.78
CA GLY A 13 -19.56 5.06 29.56
C GLY A 13 -20.71 4.60 28.67
N ASP A 14 -20.84 5.22 27.49
CA ASP A 14 -21.81 4.79 26.47
C ASP A 14 -21.55 3.33 26.07
N THR A 15 -22.63 2.58 25.86
CA THR A 15 -22.55 1.18 25.43
C THR A 15 -21.92 1.09 24.03
N LEU A 16 -21.25 -0.02 23.73
CA LEU A 16 -20.70 -0.27 22.37
C LEU A 16 -21.75 -0.07 21.27
N LYS A 17 -23.03 -0.36 21.55
CA LYS A 17 -24.16 -0.16 20.63
C LYS A 17 -24.42 1.33 20.33
N GLN A 18 -24.15 2.22 21.27
CA GLN A 18 -24.29 3.66 21.10
C GLN A 18 -23.12 4.25 20.30
N LEU A 19 -21.93 3.64 20.37
CA LEU A 19 -20.79 4.03 19.54
C LEU A 19 -20.96 3.67 18.06
N THR A 20 -21.81 2.69 17.74
CA THR A 20 -22.13 2.30 16.36
C THR A 20 -23.24 3.13 15.72
N LEU A 21 -23.83 4.09 16.45
CA LEU A 21 -24.82 5.01 15.90
C LEU A 21 -24.14 5.98 14.92
N THR A 22 -24.08 5.57 13.66
CA THR A 22 -23.70 6.45 12.56
C THR A 22 -24.84 7.42 12.27
N PRO A 23 -24.55 8.69 11.95
CA PRO A 23 -25.57 9.63 11.49
C PRO A 23 -26.38 9.01 10.35
N SER A 24 -27.70 9.11 10.42
CA SER A 24 -28.61 8.48 9.46
C SER A 24 -28.50 9.02 8.03
N TYR A 25 -27.80 10.14 7.84
CA TYR A 25 -27.60 10.76 6.54
C TYR A 25 -26.27 11.51 6.45
N LEU A 26 -25.47 11.19 5.44
CA LEU A 26 -24.26 11.94 5.09
C LEU A 26 -24.57 12.89 3.93
N PRO A 27 -23.97 14.10 3.87
CA PRO A 27 -24.12 14.97 2.71
C PRO A 27 -23.56 14.29 1.45
N PRO A 28 -24.02 14.69 0.24
CA PRO A 28 -23.48 14.16 -1.00
C PRO A 28 -21.96 14.33 -1.06
N LEU A 29 -21.26 13.26 -1.46
CA LEU A 29 -19.82 13.30 -1.63
C LEU A 29 -19.45 14.30 -2.74
N GLN A 30 -18.67 15.31 -2.40
CA GLN A 30 -18.20 16.34 -3.33
C GLN A 30 -16.77 16.75 -2.99
N PRO A 31 -15.91 16.98 -4.00
CA PRO A 31 -14.59 17.53 -3.79
C PRO A 31 -14.68 19.00 -3.34
N SER A 32 -13.75 19.42 -2.50
CA SER A 32 -13.65 20.80 -2.03
C SER A 32 -12.18 21.23 -1.83
N ARG A 33 -11.96 22.44 -1.32
CA ARG A 33 -10.60 22.90 -0.98
C ARG A 33 -9.99 22.09 0.16
N THR A 34 -10.82 21.61 1.09
CA THR A 34 -10.41 20.85 2.28
C THR A 34 -10.65 19.35 2.14
N HIS A 35 -11.31 18.91 1.06
CA HIS A 35 -11.65 17.51 0.81
C HIS A 35 -11.24 17.09 -0.60
N LYS A 36 -10.24 16.22 -0.71
CA LYS A 36 -9.80 15.68 -2.00
C LYS A 36 -10.48 14.33 -2.24
N VAL A 37 -11.13 14.22 -3.40
CA VAL A 37 -11.76 12.98 -3.87
C VAL A 37 -11.05 12.58 -5.18
N PHE A 38 -10.57 11.35 -5.25
CA PHE A 38 -9.76 10.82 -6.36
C PHE A 38 -10.51 9.79 -7.22
N PHE A 39 -11.83 9.76 -7.08
CA PHE A 39 -12.72 8.90 -7.85
C PHE A 39 -14.01 9.65 -8.18
N ARG A 40 -14.74 9.18 -9.18
CA ARG A 40 -15.99 9.82 -9.60
C ARG A 40 -17.07 9.61 -8.56
N CYS A 41 -17.64 10.71 -8.06
CA CYS A 41 -18.64 10.70 -6.98
C CYS A 41 -19.98 10.06 -7.39
N ASP A 42 -20.21 9.85 -8.68
CA ASP A 42 -21.38 9.16 -9.25
C ASP A 42 -21.16 7.64 -9.43
N SER A 43 -20.02 7.10 -8.94
CA SER A 43 -19.72 5.67 -9.05
C SER A 43 -20.72 4.81 -8.26
N ASN A 44 -21.22 3.75 -8.89
CA ASN A 44 -22.09 2.75 -8.23
C ASN A 44 -21.30 2.02 -7.13
N SER A 45 -21.88 1.91 -5.92
CA SER A 45 -21.28 1.21 -4.77
C SER A 45 -21.03 -0.28 -4.97
N GLU A 46 -21.71 -0.92 -5.92
CA GLU A 46 -21.52 -2.34 -6.25
C GLU A 46 -20.30 -2.58 -7.14
N LYS A 47 -19.75 -1.53 -7.75
CA LYS A 47 -18.59 -1.62 -8.65
C LYS A 47 -17.38 -0.94 -8.02
N PRO A 48 -16.16 -1.36 -8.37
CA PRO A 48 -14.97 -0.59 -8.02
C PRO A 48 -15.12 0.86 -8.48
N PRO A 49 -14.75 1.85 -7.64
CA PRO A 49 -14.88 3.25 -8.00
C PRO A 49 -13.98 3.59 -9.19
N VAL A 50 -14.48 4.43 -10.09
CA VAL A 50 -13.71 4.88 -11.26
C VAL A 50 -12.80 6.04 -10.84
N PRO A 51 -11.47 5.98 -11.09
CA PRO A 51 -10.56 7.07 -10.77
C PRO A 51 -10.97 8.41 -11.40
N PHE A 52 -10.55 9.51 -10.76
CA PHE A 52 -10.72 10.86 -11.30
C PHE A 52 -9.49 11.71 -10.97
N PRO A 53 -8.91 12.45 -11.95
CA PRO A 53 -9.26 12.49 -13.37
C PRO A 53 -8.99 11.16 -14.09
N ASP A 54 -9.48 11.03 -15.32
CA ASP A 54 -9.33 9.81 -16.12
C ASP A 54 -7.87 9.55 -16.52
N ASP A 55 -7.14 10.64 -16.79
CA ASP A 55 -5.72 10.61 -17.14
C ASP A 55 -4.84 10.83 -15.91
N TYR A 56 -3.62 10.30 -15.94
CA TYR A 56 -2.63 10.49 -14.88
C TYR A 56 -2.13 11.93 -14.84
N HIS A 57 -2.31 12.60 -13.69
CA HIS A 57 -1.84 13.96 -13.45
C HIS A 57 -0.77 13.96 -12.35
N ASP A 58 0.45 14.38 -12.71
CA ASP A 58 1.61 14.33 -11.81
C ASP A 58 1.88 15.67 -11.11
N ARG A 59 2.40 15.59 -9.88
CA ARG A 59 2.92 16.73 -9.11
C ARG A 59 4.16 16.32 -8.33
N TRP A 60 5.33 16.80 -8.74
CA TRP A 60 6.60 16.55 -8.08
C TRP A 60 7.09 17.77 -7.28
N ASP A 61 6.42 18.06 -6.18
CA ASP A 61 6.79 19.17 -5.29
C ASP A 61 6.77 18.73 -3.81
N GLY A 62 6.85 19.68 -2.87
CA GLY A 62 6.84 19.40 -1.42
C GLY A 62 5.45 19.31 -0.79
N LEU A 63 4.39 19.56 -1.55
CA LEU A 63 2.99 19.60 -1.10
C LEU A 63 2.21 18.34 -1.47
N TYR A 64 2.70 17.55 -2.42
CA TYR A 64 2.05 16.33 -2.90
C TYR A 64 2.94 15.09 -2.70
N VAL A 65 2.32 13.90 -2.74
CA VAL A 65 3.06 12.64 -2.73
C VAL A 65 3.86 12.53 -4.02
N ARG A 66 5.15 12.26 -3.88
CA ARG A 66 6.05 11.96 -5.00
C ARG A 66 5.80 10.55 -5.50
N MET A 67 5.06 10.45 -6.59
CA MET A 67 4.64 9.18 -7.17
C MET A 67 5.83 8.44 -7.79
N PRO A 68 5.97 7.11 -7.59
CA PRO A 68 7.09 6.35 -8.15
C PRO A 68 7.08 6.31 -9.69
N CYS A 69 5.91 6.47 -10.31
CA CYS A 69 5.71 6.54 -11.75
C CYS A 69 5.89 7.94 -12.36
N SER A 70 6.20 8.96 -11.55
CA SER A 70 6.51 10.29 -12.06
C SER A 70 7.76 10.25 -12.96
N PRO A 71 7.79 11.00 -14.08
CA PRO A 71 9.01 11.19 -14.87
C PRO A 71 10.18 11.78 -14.06
N GLU A 72 9.89 12.54 -13.01
CA GLU A 72 10.86 13.17 -12.10
C GLU A 72 11.46 12.19 -11.09
N SER A 73 10.85 11.01 -10.94
CA SER A 73 11.41 9.88 -10.18
C SER A 73 12.55 9.27 -11.00
N VAL A 74 13.73 9.90 -10.94
CA VAL A 74 14.93 9.47 -11.69
C VAL A 74 15.87 8.62 -10.85
N TYR A 75 16.67 7.79 -11.53
CA TYR A 75 17.64 6.88 -10.93
C TYR A 75 18.97 6.92 -11.70
N PRO A 76 20.13 6.92 -11.00
CA PRO A 76 21.44 6.92 -11.65
C PRO A 76 21.73 5.56 -12.29
N VAL A 77 22.22 5.59 -13.52
CA VAL A 77 22.61 4.42 -14.32
C VAL A 77 24.06 4.59 -14.74
N CYS A 78 24.84 3.52 -14.58
CA CYS A 78 26.21 3.41 -15.08
C CYS A 78 26.27 2.28 -16.10
N GLU A 79 26.44 2.62 -17.38
CA GLU A 79 26.42 1.66 -18.48
C GLU A 79 27.51 2.03 -19.50
N GLY A 80 28.34 1.07 -19.89
CA GLY A 80 29.42 1.31 -20.86
C GLY A 80 30.44 2.38 -20.44
N GLY A 81 30.58 2.66 -19.13
CA GLY A 81 31.44 3.72 -18.60
C GLY A 81 30.81 5.12 -18.58
N ALA A 82 29.57 5.28 -19.03
CA ALA A 82 28.82 6.53 -18.95
C ALA A 82 27.84 6.53 -17.78
N ASN A 83 27.73 7.67 -17.09
CA ASN A 83 26.75 7.89 -16.03
C ASN A 83 25.63 8.81 -16.52
N TYR A 84 24.37 8.38 -16.39
CA TYR A 84 23.20 9.18 -16.76
C TYR A 84 22.02 8.94 -15.81
N LEU A 85 21.03 9.83 -15.84
CA LEU A 85 19.78 9.68 -15.11
C LEU A 85 18.72 9.12 -16.04
N SER A 86 17.97 8.12 -15.55
CA SER A 86 16.85 7.52 -16.28
C SER A 86 15.64 7.38 -15.37
N SER A 87 14.45 7.20 -15.94
CA SER A 87 13.22 7.02 -15.17
C SER A 87 13.35 5.78 -14.28
N ARG A 88 13.20 5.99 -12.97
CA ARG A 88 13.21 4.93 -11.96
C ARG A 88 12.07 3.94 -12.18
N TRP A 89 10.93 4.43 -12.69
CA TRP A 89 9.75 3.61 -12.94
C TRP A 89 10.04 2.44 -13.90
N ILE A 90 10.84 2.69 -14.94
CA ILE A 90 11.25 1.64 -15.91
C ILE A 90 11.98 0.50 -15.19
N PHE A 91 12.84 0.81 -14.21
CA PHE A 91 13.56 -0.20 -13.43
C PHE A 91 12.64 -0.95 -12.47
N ILE A 92 11.71 -0.24 -11.82
CA ILE A 92 10.69 -0.86 -10.96
C ILE A 92 9.84 -1.84 -11.76
N GLU A 93 9.30 -1.41 -12.90
CA GLU A 93 8.50 -2.26 -13.78
C GLU A 93 9.30 -3.45 -14.28
N LYS A 94 10.52 -3.24 -14.78
CA LYS A 94 11.38 -4.33 -15.26
C LYS A 94 11.66 -5.35 -14.16
N ALA A 95 11.95 -4.91 -12.94
CA ALA A 95 12.26 -5.79 -11.83
C ALA A 95 11.04 -6.63 -11.41
N LEU A 96 9.86 -6.01 -11.30
CA LEU A 96 8.66 -6.64 -10.74
C LEU A 96 7.79 -7.36 -11.77
N ARG A 97 7.97 -7.11 -13.08
CA ARG A 97 7.30 -7.87 -14.14
C ARG A 97 7.94 -9.24 -14.40
N ASN A 98 9.18 -9.45 -13.98
CA ASN A 98 9.82 -10.75 -14.07
C ASN A 98 9.18 -11.71 -13.07
N LYS A 99 9.11 -13.00 -13.42
CA LYS A 99 8.63 -14.02 -12.48
C LYS A 99 9.56 -14.13 -11.28
N ILE A 100 9.02 -13.90 -10.10
CA ILE A 100 9.70 -14.04 -8.81
C ILE A 100 9.35 -15.43 -8.27
N LYS A 101 10.34 -16.26 -7.95
CA LYS A 101 10.08 -17.66 -7.56
C LYS A 101 10.35 -17.93 -6.08
N CYS A 102 11.07 -17.04 -5.42
CA CYS A 102 11.43 -17.19 -4.01
C CYS A 102 11.78 -15.84 -3.38
N SER A 103 11.98 -15.86 -2.05
CA SER A 103 12.34 -14.67 -1.27
C SER A 103 13.62 -14.00 -1.74
N THR A 104 14.61 -14.78 -2.18
CA THR A 104 15.87 -14.26 -2.74
C THR A 104 15.62 -13.48 -4.03
N ASP A 105 14.79 -14.01 -4.93
CA ASP A 105 14.42 -13.30 -6.17
C ASP A 105 13.72 -11.98 -5.86
N LEU A 106 12.78 -11.99 -4.89
CA LEU A 106 12.05 -10.79 -4.48
C LEU A 106 12.98 -9.72 -3.90
N LYS A 107 13.91 -10.15 -3.04
CA LYS A 107 14.95 -9.29 -2.45
C LYS A 107 15.80 -8.63 -3.53
N GLU A 108 16.34 -9.41 -4.47
CA GLU A 108 17.18 -8.86 -5.54
C GLU A 108 16.39 -7.95 -6.48
N ALA A 109 15.13 -8.29 -6.77
CA ALA A 109 14.23 -7.42 -7.53
C ALA A 109 14.05 -6.06 -6.83
N ILE A 110 13.72 -6.04 -5.54
CA ILE A 110 13.56 -4.81 -4.74
C ILE A 110 14.86 -3.99 -4.70
N LEU A 111 16.01 -4.64 -4.48
CA LEU A 111 17.29 -3.97 -4.36
C LEU A 111 17.81 -3.42 -5.69
N SER A 112 17.40 -3.97 -6.83
CA SER A 112 17.83 -3.51 -8.16
C SER A 112 17.51 -2.02 -8.42
N TYR A 113 16.37 -1.53 -7.92
CA TYR A 113 15.96 -0.13 -7.99
C TYR A 113 16.12 0.62 -6.66
N ASN A 114 16.83 0.04 -5.69
CA ASN A 114 17.14 0.59 -4.36
C ASN A 114 18.63 0.39 -4.01
N SER A 115 19.55 0.56 -4.95
CA SER A 115 20.98 0.22 -4.77
C SER A 115 21.63 0.91 -3.56
N ARG A 116 21.22 2.16 -3.27
CA ARG A 116 21.67 2.92 -2.10
C ARG A 116 21.40 2.18 -0.77
N PHE A 117 20.38 1.33 -0.72
CA PHE A 117 19.98 0.61 0.48
C PHE A 117 20.50 -0.82 0.54
N LYS A 118 21.25 -1.28 -0.48
CA LYS A 118 21.73 -2.67 -0.57
C LYS A 118 22.55 -3.13 0.64
N SER A 119 23.29 -2.23 1.28
CA SER A 119 24.07 -2.51 2.49
C SER A 119 23.31 -2.24 3.80
N TYR A 120 22.11 -1.66 3.74
CA TYR A 120 21.37 -1.18 4.92
C TYR A 120 20.09 -1.98 5.20
N TRP A 121 19.40 -2.44 4.16
CA TRP A 121 18.16 -3.19 4.32
C TRP A 121 18.44 -4.66 4.60
N ASP A 122 17.88 -5.16 5.70
CA ASP A 122 17.89 -6.58 6.05
C ASP A 122 16.56 -7.23 5.63
N PHE A 123 16.65 -8.43 5.05
CA PHE A 123 15.51 -9.22 4.57
C PHE A 123 15.28 -10.50 5.39
N LYS A 124 16.00 -10.70 6.50
CA LYS A 124 15.89 -11.90 7.35
C LYS A 124 14.47 -12.22 7.78
N ALA A 125 13.64 -11.22 8.07
CA ALA A 125 12.25 -11.46 8.45
C ALA A 125 11.44 -12.09 7.30
N LEU A 126 11.60 -11.58 6.07
CA LEU A 126 10.99 -12.14 4.88
C LEU A 126 11.54 -13.55 4.60
N GLU A 127 12.85 -13.70 4.64
CA GLU A 127 13.52 -14.98 4.42
C GLU A 127 13.07 -16.04 5.44
N HIS A 128 12.96 -15.67 6.72
CA HIS A 128 12.47 -16.54 7.79
C HIS A 128 11.01 -16.91 7.60
N LEU A 129 10.15 -15.96 7.25
CA LEU A 129 8.73 -16.20 6.99
C LEU A 129 8.53 -17.20 5.84
N CYS A 130 9.32 -17.07 4.76
CA CYS A 130 9.29 -18.02 3.65
C CYS A 130 9.86 -19.40 4.04
N MET A 131 11.00 -19.43 4.74
CA MET A 131 11.68 -20.67 5.15
C MET A 131 10.84 -21.50 6.12
N MET A 132 10.13 -20.83 7.05
CA MET A 132 9.24 -21.47 8.01
C MET A 132 7.84 -21.74 7.45
N ASN A 133 7.58 -21.41 6.19
CA ASN A 133 6.26 -21.49 5.53
C ASN A 133 5.16 -20.83 6.37
N LEU A 134 5.46 -19.65 6.92
CA LEU A 134 4.54 -18.86 7.75
C LEU A 134 3.72 -17.86 6.93
N ILE A 135 3.73 -17.99 5.59
CA ILE A 135 2.92 -17.13 4.72
C ILE A 135 1.45 -17.58 4.84
N PRO A 136 0.51 -16.66 5.20
CA PRO A 136 -0.91 -16.96 5.22
C PRO A 136 -1.46 -17.33 3.84
N ASP A 137 -2.69 -17.81 3.78
CA ASP A 137 -3.47 -17.98 2.55
C ASP A 137 -2.80 -18.82 1.45
N GLY A 138 -2.15 -19.92 1.87
CA GLY A 138 -1.64 -20.97 1.00
C GLY A 138 -0.13 -20.97 0.77
N GLY A 139 0.63 -20.33 1.65
CA GLY A 139 2.07 -20.55 1.76
C GLY A 139 2.87 -19.96 0.61
N ASN A 140 4.11 -20.42 0.46
CA ASN A 140 5.03 -19.88 -0.54
C ASN A 140 4.53 -20.04 -1.99
N ASP A 141 3.83 -21.14 -2.30
CA ASP A 141 3.39 -21.45 -3.67
C ASP A 141 2.30 -20.51 -4.18
N ASN A 142 1.49 -19.95 -3.29
CA ASN A 142 0.49 -18.93 -3.63
C ASN A 142 1.05 -17.50 -3.59
N PHE A 143 2.18 -17.31 -2.91
CA PHE A 143 2.80 -16.00 -2.74
C PHE A 143 3.73 -15.61 -3.92
N PHE A 144 4.39 -16.58 -4.56
CA PHE A 144 5.34 -16.37 -5.67
C PHE A 144 4.80 -16.90 -7.01
#